data_AF-A0A4Q4W5G9-F1
#
_entry.id   AF-A0A4Q4W5G9-F1
#
_cell.length_a   1.000
_cell.length_b   1.000
_cell.length_c   1.000
_cell.angle_alpha   90.00
_cell.angle_beta   90.00
_cell.angle_gamma   90.00
#
_symmetry.space_group_name_H-M   'P 1'
#
loop_
_entity.id
_entity.type
_entity.pdbx_description
1 polymer ?
#
loop_
_entity_poly.entity_id
_entity_poly.type
_entity_poly.pdbx_seq_one_letter_code
_entity_poly.pdbx_strand_id
1 'polypeptide(L)'
;MGSEELFTVPIHPMEAHQGGSIVCTSPAPQVYLLTWNSPPDNRLTPAFCSALMSALNIIEFGYPPGVLITTSAISKFYSNGLDLELAIGTPGFFEDELYFLWRRFLTYPMPTIALINGHCFAAGLMLAMHHDYRVFTGPKGYMCLNEIEFGMPLMAPMSSIFRIKLAPPVYRQLVLEAHRFDGKEALSAGLVDAVGDLYALLDFVRDKGLVKKSATGVYGLLKAEMYRESVELLESGVGGASQLPVLQAAEKKRKIEGTKWFNPQRGMEARRRRRECLQVEVDASVRGDQVIDLTAHTGKEIEGLQKDELVHLVAKRIVVFFWDQVISPQQQPELGEYYGKSRFKHGTRVTSFAEKPYFDPSTLTRWQALGLLDEGELPFDGPAWRIG
;
A
#
# COMPACT_ATOMS: atom_id res chain seq x y z
N MET A 1 -46.78 -10.91 6.75
CA MET A 1 -46.51 -12.15 7.52
C MET A 1 -45.42 -11.79 8.51
N GLY A 2 -45.69 -11.85 9.81
CA GLY A 2 -44.66 -11.58 10.81
C GLY A 2 -43.68 -12.75 10.85
N SER A 3 -42.38 -12.48 10.75
CA SER A 3 -41.37 -13.50 10.98
C SER A 3 -41.32 -13.80 12.48
N GLU A 4 -41.53 -15.06 12.86
CA GLU A 4 -41.39 -15.50 14.26
C GLU A 4 -39.92 -15.39 14.68
N GLU A 5 -39.65 -14.78 15.82
CA GLU A 5 -38.32 -14.84 16.46
C GLU A 5 -38.13 -16.24 17.05
N LEU A 6 -37.04 -16.89 16.66
CA LEU A 6 -36.71 -18.24 17.11
C LEU A 6 -35.81 -18.22 18.34
N PHE A 7 -34.77 -17.39 18.32
CA PHE A 7 -33.83 -17.21 19.42
C PHE A 7 -32.98 -15.95 19.21
N THR A 8 -32.35 -15.49 20.29
CA THR A 8 -31.37 -14.39 20.26
C THR A 8 -30.08 -14.83 20.96
N VAL A 9 -28.93 -14.56 20.34
CA VAL A 9 -27.60 -14.77 20.91
C VAL A 9 -26.96 -13.41 21.22
N PRO A 10 -26.54 -13.15 22.47
CA PRO A 10 -25.86 -11.90 22.80
C PRO A 10 -24.44 -11.86 22.22
N ILE A 11 -24.03 -10.70 21.72
CA ILE A 11 -22.63 -10.38 21.46
C ILE A 11 -22.15 -9.64 22.71
N HIS A 12 -21.31 -10.29 23.50
CA HIS A 12 -20.86 -9.71 24.76
C HIS A 12 -20.02 -8.44 24.54
N PRO A 13 -20.18 -7.43 25.41
CA PRO A 13 -19.31 -6.26 25.39
C PRO A 13 -17.87 -6.66 25.73
N MET A 14 -16.92 -5.90 25.17
CA MET A 14 -15.49 -5.98 25.41
C MET A 14 -14.96 -4.56 25.61
N GLU A 15 -13.74 -4.40 26.12
CA GLU A 15 -13.16 -3.07 26.39
C GLU A 15 -13.22 -2.13 25.18
N ALA A 16 -12.96 -2.66 23.97
CA ALA A 16 -12.99 -1.91 22.72
C ALA A 16 -14.36 -1.95 21.98
N HIS A 17 -15.37 -2.66 22.50
CA HIS A 17 -16.61 -2.90 21.74
C HIS A 17 -17.85 -3.01 22.66
N GLN A 18 -18.89 -2.20 22.42
CA GLN A 18 -20.07 -2.09 23.28
C GLN A 18 -20.99 -3.33 23.35
N GLY A 19 -20.74 -4.34 22.53
CA GLY A 19 -21.56 -5.54 22.42
C GLY A 19 -22.69 -5.40 21.40
N GLY A 20 -23.68 -6.29 21.47
CA GLY A 20 -24.73 -6.37 20.47
C GLY A 20 -25.56 -7.66 20.58
N SER A 21 -26.19 -8.05 19.49
CA SER A 21 -26.92 -9.31 19.41
C SER A 21 -27.03 -9.85 17.99
N ILE A 22 -27.28 -11.16 17.90
CA ILE A 22 -27.69 -11.86 16.68
C ILE A 22 -29.07 -12.45 16.94
N VAL A 23 -30.08 -11.95 16.23
CA VAL A 23 -31.47 -12.41 16.34
C VAL A 23 -31.76 -13.35 15.18
N CYS A 24 -32.29 -14.53 15.47
CA CYS A 24 -32.74 -15.49 14.48
C CYS A 24 -34.25 -15.40 14.30
N THR A 25 -34.71 -15.27 13.06
CA THR A 25 -36.14 -15.31 12.70
C THR A 25 -36.41 -16.33 11.60
N SER A 26 -37.68 -16.72 11.44
CA SER A 26 -38.12 -17.62 10.37
C SER A 26 -39.07 -16.91 9.40
N PRO A 27 -38.57 -16.31 8.29
CA PRO A 27 -39.43 -15.65 7.31
C PRO A 27 -40.23 -16.63 6.43
N ALA A 28 -39.83 -17.91 6.39
CA ALA A 28 -40.53 -19.00 5.69
C ALA A 28 -40.15 -20.35 6.32
N PRO A 29 -40.95 -21.43 6.12
CA PRO A 29 -40.62 -22.73 6.67
C PRO A 29 -39.20 -23.20 6.30
N GLN A 30 -38.41 -23.58 7.33
CA GLN A 30 -37.02 -24.04 7.19
C GLN A 30 -36.08 -23.00 6.55
N VAL A 31 -36.41 -21.72 6.66
CA VAL A 31 -35.53 -20.61 6.29
C VAL A 31 -35.18 -19.85 7.57
N TYR A 32 -33.90 -19.84 7.95
CA TYR A 32 -33.40 -19.26 9.18
C TYR A 32 -32.63 -17.98 8.86
N LEU A 33 -33.14 -16.83 9.30
CA LEU A 33 -32.54 -15.51 9.07
C LEU A 33 -31.85 -15.00 10.33
N LEU A 34 -30.52 -15.02 10.34
CA LEU A 34 -29.69 -14.36 11.35
C LEU A 34 -29.52 -12.88 11.00
N THR A 35 -30.08 -12.02 11.84
CA THR A 35 -29.93 -10.56 11.76
C THR A 35 -29.04 -10.08 12.89
N TRP A 36 -27.84 -9.59 12.57
CA TRP A 36 -26.91 -9.09 13.58
C TRP A 36 -26.97 -7.57 13.73
N ASN A 37 -26.74 -7.14 14.97
CA ASN A 37 -26.55 -5.76 15.36
C ASN A 37 -25.35 -5.66 16.30
N SER A 38 -24.20 -5.21 15.79
CA SER A 38 -22.96 -5.05 16.55
C SER A 38 -22.39 -3.66 16.24
N PRO A 39 -22.95 -2.60 16.84
CA PRO A 39 -22.68 -1.25 16.39
C PRO A 39 -21.26 -0.77 16.74
N PRO A 40 -20.72 0.19 15.97
CA PRO A 40 -21.43 1.02 15.00
C PRO A 40 -21.55 0.44 13.58
N ASP A 41 -20.74 -0.56 13.22
CA ASP A 41 -20.54 -0.97 11.82
C ASP A 41 -20.29 -2.49 11.63
N ASN A 42 -20.73 -3.31 12.59
CA ASN A 42 -20.61 -4.78 12.61
C ASN A 42 -19.18 -5.28 12.38
N ARG A 43 -18.26 -4.84 13.24
CA ARG A 43 -16.89 -5.39 13.25
C ARG A 43 -16.91 -6.86 13.66
N LEU A 44 -16.15 -7.67 12.95
CA LEU A 44 -15.92 -9.08 13.28
C LEU A 44 -14.93 -9.17 14.45
N THR A 45 -15.39 -8.83 15.65
CA THR A 45 -14.63 -8.95 16.90
C THR A 45 -14.65 -10.39 17.41
N PRO A 46 -13.79 -10.77 18.38
CA PRO A 46 -13.85 -12.08 19.01
C PRO A 46 -15.25 -12.45 19.55
N ALA A 47 -15.88 -11.51 20.27
CA ALA A 47 -17.24 -11.68 20.78
C ALA A 47 -18.27 -11.89 19.66
N PHE A 48 -18.13 -11.18 18.53
CA PHE A 48 -19.00 -11.38 17.37
C PHE A 48 -18.81 -12.78 16.78
N CYS A 49 -17.57 -13.21 16.55
CA CYS A 49 -17.25 -14.52 15.97
C CYS A 49 -17.81 -15.65 16.85
N SER A 50 -17.62 -15.56 18.17
CA SER A 50 -18.15 -16.53 19.13
C SER A 50 -19.69 -16.58 19.16
N ALA A 51 -20.35 -15.43 19.12
CA ALA A 51 -21.81 -15.35 19.05
C ALA A 51 -22.35 -15.95 17.74
N LEU A 52 -21.70 -15.66 16.60
CA LEU A 52 -22.11 -16.22 15.31
C LEU A 52 -21.90 -17.73 15.28
N MET A 53 -20.79 -18.25 15.77
CA MET A 53 -20.58 -19.70 15.92
C MET A 53 -21.66 -20.36 16.77
N SER A 54 -22.05 -19.72 17.87
CA SER A 54 -23.14 -20.21 18.73
C SER A 54 -24.48 -20.24 17.99
N ALA A 55 -24.81 -19.17 17.25
CA ALA A 55 -26.02 -19.12 16.44
C ALA A 55 -26.05 -20.19 15.33
N LEU A 56 -24.92 -20.44 14.67
CA LEU A 56 -24.77 -21.51 13.68
C LEU A 56 -24.99 -22.89 14.29
N ASN A 57 -24.49 -23.14 15.51
CA ASN A 57 -24.67 -24.39 16.24
C ASN A 57 -26.12 -24.59 16.69
N ILE A 58 -26.77 -23.53 17.19
CA ILE A 58 -28.19 -23.58 17.57
C ILE A 58 -29.04 -23.98 16.37
N ILE A 59 -28.81 -23.41 15.18
CA ILE A 59 -29.57 -23.76 13.97
C ILE A 59 -29.29 -25.21 13.56
N GLU A 60 -28.02 -25.62 13.48
CA GLU A 60 -27.66 -26.96 13.00
C GLU A 60 -28.17 -28.08 13.89
N PHE A 61 -28.09 -27.92 15.22
CA PHE A 61 -28.41 -28.99 16.17
C PHE A 61 -29.80 -28.83 16.81
N GLY A 62 -30.41 -27.65 16.74
CA GLY A 62 -31.69 -27.33 17.37
C GLY A 62 -32.88 -27.27 16.42
N TYR A 63 -32.66 -27.19 15.10
CA TYR A 63 -33.74 -27.00 14.12
C TYR A 63 -33.63 -28.00 12.95
N PRO A 64 -34.74 -28.29 12.23
CA PRO A 64 -34.71 -29.12 11.04
C PRO A 64 -33.76 -28.56 9.95
N PRO A 65 -33.16 -29.42 9.09
CA PRO A 65 -32.35 -28.94 7.99
C PRO A 65 -33.10 -27.97 7.08
N GLY A 66 -32.46 -26.88 6.67
CA GLY A 66 -33.09 -25.80 5.93
C GLY A 66 -32.09 -24.93 5.18
N VAL A 67 -32.33 -23.62 5.15
CA VAL A 67 -31.46 -22.60 4.54
C VAL A 67 -31.10 -21.57 5.60
N LEU A 68 -29.82 -21.25 5.72
CA LEU A 68 -29.32 -20.19 6.57
C LEU A 68 -29.14 -18.91 5.75
N ILE A 69 -29.63 -17.79 6.26
CA ILE A 69 -29.44 -16.46 5.69
C ILE A 69 -28.82 -15.56 6.76
N THR A 70 -27.85 -14.73 6.38
CA THR A 70 -27.28 -13.70 7.26
C THR A 70 -27.56 -12.30 6.72
N THR A 71 -27.87 -11.35 7.60
CA THR A 71 -28.08 -9.93 7.27
C THR A 71 -27.77 -9.04 8.48
N SER A 72 -27.83 -7.73 8.30
CA SER A 72 -27.66 -6.76 9.38
C SER A 72 -28.93 -5.96 9.70
N ALA A 73 -29.11 -5.64 10.98
CA ALA A 73 -30.03 -4.60 11.45
C ALA A 73 -29.48 -3.17 11.26
N ILE A 74 -28.17 -2.99 11.06
CA ILE A 74 -27.56 -1.69 10.79
C ILE A 74 -27.71 -1.39 9.30
N SER A 75 -28.61 -0.48 8.96
CA SER A 75 -28.99 -0.19 7.57
C SER A 75 -27.81 0.19 6.66
N LYS A 76 -26.78 0.84 7.20
CA LYS A 76 -25.61 1.31 6.44
C LYS A 76 -24.56 0.21 6.18
N PHE A 77 -24.50 -0.83 7.00
CA PHE A 77 -23.40 -1.80 6.99
C PHE A 77 -23.94 -3.22 7.09
N TYR A 78 -23.56 -4.07 6.13
CA TYR A 78 -23.57 -5.50 6.39
C TYR A 78 -22.44 -5.81 7.40
N SER A 79 -21.21 -5.44 7.07
CA SER A 79 -20.06 -5.43 7.97
C SER A 79 -18.91 -4.60 7.39
N ASN A 80 -18.22 -3.86 8.25
CA ASN A 80 -17.04 -3.08 7.89
C ASN A 80 -15.71 -3.83 8.15
N GLY A 81 -15.74 -5.16 8.31
CA GLY A 81 -14.56 -5.99 8.47
C GLY A 81 -14.09 -6.16 9.90
N LEU A 82 -12.78 -6.37 10.09
CA LEU A 82 -12.18 -6.56 11.42
C LEU A 82 -11.94 -5.20 12.09
N ASP A 83 -11.94 -5.18 13.42
CA ASP A 83 -11.14 -4.19 14.13
C ASP A 83 -9.69 -4.66 14.08
N LEU A 84 -8.85 -3.96 13.31
CA LEU A 84 -7.50 -4.40 13.00
C LEU A 84 -6.59 -4.39 14.23
N GLU A 85 -6.71 -3.38 15.08
CA GLU A 85 -5.89 -3.25 16.28
C GLU A 85 -6.25 -4.36 17.27
N LEU A 86 -7.55 -4.58 17.48
CA LEU A 86 -8.03 -5.68 18.31
C LEU A 86 -7.61 -7.05 17.75
N ALA A 87 -7.73 -7.25 16.44
CA ALA A 87 -7.37 -8.51 15.79
C ALA A 87 -5.88 -8.84 15.93
N ILE A 88 -5.00 -7.85 15.78
CA ILE A 88 -3.55 -8.01 15.98
C ILE A 88 -3.22 -8.21 17.46
N GLY A 89 -3.91 -7.48 18.35
CA GLY A 89 -3.70 -7.53 19.80
C GLY A 89 -4.23 -8.79 20.48
N THR A 90 -5.06 -9.58 19.81
CA THR A 90 -5.68 -10.80 20.36
C THR A 90 -4.95 -12.05 19.85
N PRO A 91 -4.14 -12.73 20.69
CA PRO A 91 -3.45 -13.95 20.28
C PRO A 91 -4.41 -15.03 19.80
N GLY A 92 -4.12 -15.65 18.67
CA GLY A 92 -4.93 -16.74 18.09
C GLY A 92 -6.19 -16.29 17.36
N PHE A 93 -6.53 -14.98 17.35
CA PHE A 93 -7.78 -14.50 16.75
C PHE A 93 -7.97 -14.92 15.29
N PHE A 94 -6.93 -14.86 14.47
CA PHE A 94 -7.05 -15.23 13.06
C PHE A 94 -7.28 -16.74 12.90
N GLU A 95 -6.40 -17.56 13.46
CA GLU A 95 -6.41 -19.01 13.27
C GLU A 95 -7.55 -19.70 14.04
N ASP A 96 -7.74 -19.35 15.32
CA ASP A 96 -8.64 -20.08 16.22
C ASP A 96 -10.08 -19.56 16.19
N GLU A 97 -10.31 -18.33 15.73
CA GLU A 97 -11.65 -17.73 15.71
C GLU A 97 -12.12 -17.37 14.29
N LEU A 98 -11.40 -16.50 13.59
CA LEU A 98 -11.85 -15.97 12.30
C LEU A 98 -11.83 -17.03 11.20
N TYR A 99 -10.70 -17.71 11.01
CA TYR A 99 -10.56 -18.77 10.01
C TYR A 99 -11.39 -19.99 10.37
N PHE A 100 -11.52 -20.29 11.67
CA PHE A 100 -12.44 -21.32 12.16
C PHE A 100 -13.89 -21.02 11.76
N LEU A 101 -14.36 -19.78 11.94
CA LEU A 101 -15.68 -19.34 11.51
C LEU A 101 -15.85 -19.43 9.99
N TRP A 102 -14.88 -18.99 9.20
CA TRP A 102 -14.97 -19.07 7.74
C TRP A 102 -14.97 -20.52 7.23
N ARG A 103 -14.15 -21.39 7.83
CA ARG A 103 -14.17 -22.83 7.56
C ARG A 103 -15.56 -23.40 7.85
N ARG A 104 -16.18 -22.99 8.95
CA ARG A 104 -17.54 -23.43 9.32
C ARG A 104 -18.56 -23.13 8.23
N PHE A 105 -18.46 -21.99 7.54
CA PHE A 105 -19.34 -21.68 6.40
C PHE A 105 -19.09 -22.56 5.17
N LEU A 106 -17.82 -22.86 4.86
CA LEU A 106 -17.45 -23.72 3.74
C LEU A 106 -17.85 -25.18 3.96
N THR A 107 -17.97 -25.62 5.22
CA THR A 107 -18.35 -27.00 5.57
C THR A 107 -19.77 -27.11 6.15
N TYR A 108 -20.50 -25.99 6.25
CA TYR A 108 -21.84 -25.97 6.86
C TYR A 108 -22.80 -26.93 6.13
N PRO A 109 -23.58 -27.76 6.86
CA PRO A 109 -24.37 -28.84 6.25
C PRO A 109 -25.62 -28.37 5.50
N MET A 110 -25.90 -27.06 5.52
CA MET A 110 -27.07 -26.43 4.89
C MET A 110 -26.63 -25.31 3.94
N PRO A 111 -27.43 -25.00 2.89
CA PRO A 111 -27.21 -23.82 2.07
C PRO A 111 -27.13 -22.54 2.88
N THR A 112 -26.14 -21.71 2.59
CA THR A 112 -25.94 -20.41 3.25
C THR A 112 -26.04 -19.24 2.26
N ILE A 113 -26.71 -18.16 2.66
CA ILE A 113 -26.87 -16.95 1.83
C ILE A 113 -26.49 -15.70 2.62
N ALA A 114 -25.60 -14.88 2.07
CA ALA A 114 -25.34 -13.54 2.60
C ALA A 114 -26.30 -12.54 1.95
N LEU A 115 -27.24 -11.97 2.72
CA LEU A 115 -28.13 -10.89 2.30
C LEU A 115 -27.48 -9.55 2.67
N ILE A 116 -26.85 -8.91 1.69
CA ILE A 116 -25.99 -7.73 1.89
C ILE A 116 -26.84 -6.46 1.78
N ASN A 117 -27.16 -5.86 2.93
CA ASN A 117 -28.04 -4.69 3.04
C ASN A 117 -27.33 -3.33 2.96
N GLY A 118 -25.99 -3.30 3.04
CA GLY A 118 -25.20 -2.07 3.04
C GLY A 118 -23.74 -2.32 2.69
N HIS A 119 -22.81 -1.49 3.19
CA HIS A 119 -21.38 -1.69 2.94
C HIS A 119 -20.90 -3.05 3.49
N CYS A 120 -20.12 -3.75 2.67
CA CYS A 120 -19.57 -5.08 2.95
C CYS A 120 -18.08 -5.05 2.59
N PHE A 121 -17.24 -4.69 3.56
CA PHE A 121 -15.85 -4.31 3.34
C PHE A 121 -14.87 -5.29 3.99
N ALA A 122 -13.71 -5.46 3.38
CA ALA A 122 -12.60 -6.25 3.92
C ALA A 122 -13.07 -7.62 4.42
N ALA A 123 -12.80 -7.98 5.67
CA ALA A 123 -13.23 -9.25 6.26
C ALA A 123 -14.76 -9.47 6.28
N GLY A 124 -15.57 -8.41 6.19
CA GLY A 124 -17.01 -8.50 6.01
C GLY A 124 -17.38 -9.06 4.64
N LEU A 125 -16.67 -8.61 3.59
CA LEU A 125 -16.77 -9.18 2.25
C LEU A 125 -16.20 -10.61 2.22
N MET A 126 -15.10 -10.86 2.92
CA MET A 126 -14.56 -12.22 3.03
C MET A 126 -15.60 -13.16 3.64
N LEU A 127 -16.24 -12.80 4.76
CA LEU A 127 -17.31 -13.58 5.37
C LEU A 127 -18.48 -13.82 4.40
N ALA A 128 -18.92 -12.79 3.67
CA ALA A 128 -19.98 -12.94 2.67
C ALA A 128 -19.57 -13.90 1.53
N MET A 129 -18.31 -13.87 1.09
CA MET A 129 -17.79 -14.78 0.06
C MET A 129 -17.70 -16.23 0.53
N HIS A 130 -17.58 -16.49 1.83
CA HIS A 130 -17.63 -17.87 2.37
C HIS A 130 -19.05 -18.45 2.42
N HIS A 131 -20.11 -17.64 2.22
CA HIS A 131 -21.44 -18.18 2.00
C HIS A 131 -21.56 -18.88 0.63
N ASP A 132 -22.56 -19.73 0.44
CA ASP A 132 -22.79 -20.38 -0.86
C ASP A 132 -23.24 -19.34 -1.89
N TYR A 133 -24.23 -18.54 -1.52
CA TYR A 133 -24.81 -17.48 -2.35
C TYR A 133 -24.70 -16.12 -1.67
N ARG A 134 -24.69 -15.04 -2.47
CA ARG A 134 -24.80 -13.66 -2.00
C ARG A 134 -25.90 -12.94 -2.76
N VAL A 135 -26.72 -12.19 -2.05
CA VAL A 135 -27.78 -11.35 -2.62
C VAL A 135 -27.59 -9.94 -2.12
N PHE A 136 -27.48 -8.98 -3.04
CA PHE A 136 -27.38 -7.57 -2.67
C PHE A 136 -28.77 -6.96 -2.54
N THR A 137 -29.09 -6.38 -1.38
CA THR A 137 -30.40 -5.77 -1.11
C THR A 137 -30.33 -4.28 -0.80
N GLY A 138 -29.14 -3.76 -0.46
CA GLY A 138 -29.00 -2.35 -0.13
C GLY A 138 -29.35 -1.44 -1.31
N PRO A 139 -30.15 -0.37 -1.12
CA PRO A 139 -30.32 0.66 -2.15
C PRO A 139 -29.02 1.44 -2.38
N LYS A 140 -28.11 1.39 -1.40
CA LYS A 140 -26.78 1.99 -1.38
C LYS A 140 -25.84 1.05 -0.61
N GLY A 141 -24.57 1.09 -0.94
CA GLY A 141 -23.55 0.25 -0.34
C GLY A 141 -22.52 -0.17 -1.39
N TYR A 142 -21.36 -0.61 -0.92
CA TYR A 142 -20.32 -1.12 -1.81
C TYR A 142 -19.76 -2.43 -1.24
N MET A 143 -19.28 -3.28 -2.13
CA MET A 143 -18.44 -4.45 -1.83
C MET A 143 -17.01 -4.11 -2.21
N CYS A 144 -16.08 -4.19 -1.26
CA CYS A 144 -14.70 -3.74 -1.47
C CYS A 144 -13.69 -4.49 -0.59
N LEU A 145 -12.54 -4.82 -1.18
CA LEU A 145 -11.30 -5.15 -0.47
C LEU A 145 -10.40 -3.92 -0.49
N ASN A 146 -10.29 -3.19 0.62
CA ASN A 146 -9.53 -1.94 0.71
C ASN A 146 -8.19 -2.08 1.45
N GLU A 147 -7.68 -3.31 1.56
CA GLU A 147 -6.44 -3.62 2.26
C GLU A 147 -5.22 -2.89 1.68
N ILE A 148 -5.20 -2.65 0.36
CA ILE A 148 -4.13 -1.89 -0.30
C ILE A 148 -4.12 -0.40 0.12
N GLU A 149 -5.27 0.17 0.48
CA GLU A 149 -5.37 1.55 0.99
C GLU A 149 -4.84 1.65 2.43
N PHE A 150 -4.96 0.58 3.21
CA PHE A 150 -4.46 0.52 4.60
C PHE A 150 -3.05 -0.06 4.73
N GLY A 151 -2.46 -0.56 3.63
CA GLY A 151 -1.15 -1.20 3.65
C GLY A 151 -1.14 -2.57 4.34
N MET A 152 -2.30 -3.23 4.43
CA MET A 152 -2.41 -4.56 5.01
C MET A 152 -2.28 -5.63 3.92
N PRO A 153 -1.43 -6.65 4.10
CA PRO A 153 -1.35 -7.73 3.13
C PRO A 153 -2.51 -8.69 3.30
N LEU A 154 -3.15 -9.01 2.16
CA LEU A 154 -4.19 -10.02 2.09
C LEU A 154 -3.55 -11.43 2.14
N MET A 155 -3.84 -12.16 3.21
CA MET A 155 -3.21 -13.45 3.51
C MET A 155 -3.79 -14.60 2.68
N ALA A 156 -3.07 -15.71 2.56
CA ALA A 156 -3.52 -16.82 1.71
C ALA A 156 -4.91 -17.38 2.10
N PRO A 157 -5.22 -17.61 3.40
CA PRO A 157 -6.54 -18.08 3.83
C PRO A 157 -7.65 -17.05 3.63
N MET A 158 -7.34 -15.76 3.70
CA MET A 158 -8.29 -14.67 3.43
C MET A 158 -8.62 -14.56 1.94
N SER A 159 -7.65 -14.89 1.08
CA SER A 159 -7.65 -14.59 -0.35
C SER A 159 -8.18 -15.73 -1.22
N SER A 160 -8.02 -16.98 -0.79
CA SER A 160 -8.34 -18.18 -1.58
C SER A 160 -9.77 -18.21 -2.10
N ILE A 161 -10.74 -17.81 -1.28
CA ILE A 161 -12.16 -17.88 -1.64
C ILE A 161 -12.49 -17.03 -2.88
N PHE A 162 -11.81 -15.90 -3.05
CA PHE A 162 -12.01 -15.03 -4.21
C PHE A 162 -11.46 -15.65 -5.49
N ARG A 163 -10.30 -16.33 -5.42
CA ARG A 163 -9.74 -17.05 -6.59
C ARG A 163 -10.64 -18.19 -7.06
N ILE A 164 -11.37 -18.80 -6.13
CA ILE A 164 -12.30 -19.90 -6.44
C ILE A 164 -13.59 -19.37 -7.05
N LYS A 165 -14.14 -18.28 -6.51
CA LYS A 165 -15.47 -17.78 -6.89
C LYS A 165 -15.48 -16.76 -8.01
N LEU A 166 -14.37 -16.05 -8.25
CA LEU A 166 -14.33 -14.92 -9.16
C LEU A 166 -13.43 -15.16 -10.36
N ALA A 167 -13.79 -14.53 -11.48
CA ALA A 167 -12.91 -14.45 -12.63
C ALA A 167 -11.63 -13.66 -12.26
N PRO A 168 -10.44 -14.04 -12.78
CA PRO A 168 -9.18 -13.37 -12.45
C PRO A 168 -9.18 -11.83 -12.63
N PRO A 169 -9.81 -11.24 -13.67
CA PRO A 169 -9.88 -9.78 -13.80
C PRO A 169 -10.63 -9.09 -12.67
N VAL A 170 -11.73 -9.70 -12.20
CA VAL A 170 -12.54 -9.17 -11.09
C VAL A 170 -11.76 -9.27 -9.78
N TYR A 171 -11.07 -10.40 -9.56
CA TYR A 171 -10.19 -10.55 -8.40
C TYR A 171 -9.05 -9.52 -8.39
N ARG A 172 -8.47 -9.20 -9.55
CA ARG A 172 -7.46 -8.13 -9.67
C ARG A 172 -8.02 -6.75 -9.27
N GLN A 173 -9.22 -6.41 -9.73
CA GLN A 173 -9.88 -5.14 -9.37
C GLN A 173 -10.11 -5.03 -7.87
N LEU A 174 -10.54 -6.12 -7.22
CA LEU A 174 -10.70 -6.14 -5.77
C LEU A 174 -9.36 -5.88 -5.06
N VAL A 175 -8.30 -6.62 -5.41
CA VAL A 175 -7.07 -6.64 -4.60
C VAL A 175 -6.08 -5.52 -4.94
N LEU A 176 -5.95 -5.16 -6.21
CA LEU A 176 -4.94 -4.18 -6.66
C LEU A 176 -5.49 -2.78 -6.88
N GLU A 177 -6.82 -2.63 -6.97
CA GLU A 177 -7.46 -1.35 -7.29
C GLU A 177 -8.37 -0.83 -6.17
N ALA A 178 -8.61 -1.62 -5.10
CA ALA A 178 -9.60 -1.34 -4.06
C ALA A 178 -10.97 -0.95 -4.65
N HIS A 179 -11.34 -1.61 -5.76
CA HIS A 179 -12.51 -1.23 -6.51
C HIS A 179 -13.79 -1.43 -5.68
N ARG A 180 -14.66 -0.42 -5.69
CA ARG A 180 -15.91 -0.40 -4.92
C ARG A 180 -17.06 -0.79 -5.84
N PHE A 181 -17.44 -2.06 -5.81
CA PHE A 181 -18.57 -2.55 -6.59
C PHE A 181 -19.89 -2.17 -5.92
N ASP A 182 -20.75 -1.46 -6.65
CA ASP A 182 -22.15 -1.33 -6.23
C ASP A 182 -22.96 -2.61 -6.51
N GLY A 183 -24.24 -2.66 -6.14
CA GLY A 183 -25.05 -3.86 -6.33
C GLY A 183 -25.20 -4.33 -7.80
N LYS A 184 -25.25 -3.40 -8.76
CA LYS A 184 -25.40 -3.73 -10.20
C LYS A 184 -24.08 -4.22 -10.79
N GLU A 185 -22.99 -3.54 -10.45
CA GLU A 185 -21.64 -3.93 -10.86
C GLU A 185 -21.26 -5.27 -10.22
N ALA A 186 -21.56 -5.47 -8.94
CA ALA A 186 -21.32 -6.72 -8.24
C ALA A 186 -22.06 -7.90 -8.89
N LEU A 187 -23.31 -7.70 -9.34
CA LEU A 187 -24.05 -8.73 -10.07
C LEU A 187 -23.39 -9.05 -11.42
N SER A 188 -23.03 -8.00 -12.17
CA SER A 188 -22.39 -8.14 -13.49
C SER A 188 -21.01 -8.82 -13.39
N ALA A 189 -20.28 -8.58 -12.31
CA ALA A 189 -18.96 -9.14 -12.04
C ALA A 189 -18.99 -10.54 -11.40
N GLY A 190 -20.18 -11.04 -11.01
CA GLY A 190 -20.33 -12.33 -10.33
C GLY A 190 -19.92 -12.31 -8.84
N LEU A 191 -19.82 -11.13 -8.21
CA LEU A 191 -19.65 -10.99 -6.76
C LEU A 191 -20.93 -11.39 -6.00
N VAL A 192 -22.10 -11.14 -6.60
CA VAL A 192 -23.40 -11.56 -6.06
C VAL A 192 -24.17 -12.36 -7.10
N ASP A 193 -25.03 -13.25 -6.62
CA ASP A 193 -25.84 -14.15 -7.44
C ASP A 193 -27.18 -13.52 -7.83
N ALA A 194 -27.65 -12.55 -7.04
CA ALA A 194 -28.88 -11.81 -7.30
C ALA A 194 -28.86 -10.42 -6.63
N VAL A 195 -29.79 -9.57 -7.07
CA VAL A 195 -30.10 -8.30 -6.43
C VAL A 195 -31.61 -8.28 -6.16
N GLY A 196 -32.01 -7.90 -4.95
CA GLY A 196 -33.42 -7.88 -4.59
C GLY A 196 -33.66 -7.73 -3.09
N ASP A 197 -34.91 -7.55 -2.71
CA ASP A 197 -35.34 -7.52 -1.31
C ASP A 197 -35.50 -8.94 -0.72
N LEU A 198 -35.99 -9.03 0.51
CA LEU A 198 -36.25 -10.30 1.17
C LEU A 198 -37.25 -11.18 0.39
N TYR A 199 -38.23 -10.58 -0.30
CA TYR A 199 -39.19 -11.35 -1.09
C TYR A 199 -38.52 -11.97 -2.31
N ALA A 200 -37.74 -11.20 -3.05
CA ALA A 200 -36.92 -11.72 -4.15
C ALA A 200 -35.94 -12.81 -3.69
N LEU A 201 -35.38 -12.68 -2.49
CA LEU A 201 -34.54 -13.73 -1.89
C LEU A 201 -35.34 -15.01 -1.58
N LEU A 202 -36.55 -14.91 -1.04
CA LEU A 202 -37.40 -16.07 -0.77
C LEU A 202 -37.82 -16.77 -2.07
N ASP A 203 -38.08 -16.01 -3.13
CA ASP A 203 -38.30 -16.54 -4.47
C ASP A 203 -37.05 -17.28 -4.97
N PHE A 204 -35.86 -16.70 -4.83
CA PHE A 204 -34.58 -17.34 -5.18
C PHE A 204 -34.38 -18.67 -4.43
N VAL A 205 -34.69 -18.71 -3.13
CA VAL A 205 -34.63 -19.93 -2.30
C VAL A 205 -35.56 -21.01 -2.83
N ARG A 206 -36.82 -20.64 -3.15
CA ARG A 206 -37.83 -21.55 -3.68
C ARG A 206 -37.42 -22.09 -5.05
N ASP A 207 -37.04 -21.22 -5.96
CA ASP A 207 -36.80 -21.55 -7.37
C ASP A 207 -35.56 -22.45 -7.53
N LYS A 208 -34.55 -22.28 -6.67
CA LYS A 208 -33.40 -23.20 -6.59
C LYS A 208 -33.66 -24.47 -5.76
N GLY A 209 -34.80 -24.54 -5.06
CA GLY A 209 -35.17 -25.64 -4.18
C GLY A 209 -34.18 -25.84 -3.03
N LEU A 210 -33.64 -24.74 -2.46
CA LEU A 210 -32.52 -24.79 -1.52
C LEU A 210 -32.86 -25.54 -0.22
N VAL A 211 -34.09 -25.41 0.28
CA VAL A 211 -34.57 -26.13 1.49
C VAL A 211 -34.38 -27.65 1.39
N LYS A 212 -34.44 -28.22 0.18
CA LYS A 212 -34.31 -29.67 -0.03
C LYS A 212 -32.87 -30.14 -0.22
N LYS A 213 -31.90 -29.23 -0.36
CA LYS A 213 -30.51 -29.58 -0.74
C LYS A 213 -29.73 -30.29 0.35
N SER A 214 -30.09 -30.09 1.61
CA SER A 214 -29.48 -30.75 2.77
C SER A 214 -30.13 -32.09 3.14
N ALA A 215 -31.19 -32.53 2.43
CA ALA A 215 -32.01 -33.68 2.82
C ALA A 215 -31.26 -35.01 2.92
N THR A 216 -30.18 -35.20 2.16
CA THR A 216 -29.37 -36.43 2.17
C THR A 216 -28.23 -36.41 3.20
N GLY A 217 -27.99 -35.25 3.84
CA GLY A 217 -26.87 -35.04 4.76
C GLY A 217 -25.50 -34.82 4.10
N VAL A 218 -25.37 -34.95 2.77
CA VAL A 218 -24.06 -34.84 2.09
C VAL A 218 -23.70 -33.42 1.64
N TYR A 219 -24.57 -32.43 1.82
CA TYR A 219 -24.37 -31.07 1.29
C TYR A 219 -23.08 -30.43 1.82
N GLY A 220 -22.84 -30.50 3.13
CA GLY A 220 -21.60 -29.99 3.75
C GLY A 220 -20.35 -30.73 3.28
N LEU A 221 -20.44 -32.05 3.04
CA LEU A 221 -19.32 -32.86 2.52
C LEU A 221 -18.97 -32.46 1.08
N LEU A 222 -19.98 -32.28 0.22
CA LEU A 222 -19.77 -31.83 -1.15
C LEU A 222 -19.20 -30.42 -1.20
N LYS A 223 -19.64 -29.52 -0.31
CA LYS A 223 -19.05 -28.18 -0.18
C LYS A 223 -17.61 -28.23 0.28
N ALA A 224 -17.29 -29.06 1.28
CA ALA A 224 -15.93 -29.22 1.78
C ALA A 224 -14.97 -29.68 0.67
N GLU A 225 -15.39 -30.64 -0.17
CA GLU A 225 -14.60 -31.06 -1.33
C GLU A 225 -14.50 -29.97 -2.40
N MET A 226 -15.61 -29.29 -2.73
CA MET A 226 -15.63 -28.21 -3.71
C MET A 226 -14.71 -27.03 -3.33
N TYR A 227 -14.53 -26.79 -2.02
CA TYR A 227 -13.68 -25.74 -1.47
C TYR A 227 -12.40 -26.28 -0.81
N ARG A 228 -11.98 -27.51 -1.13
CA ARG A 228 -10.91 -28.23 -0.42
C ARG A 228 -9.66 -27.37 -0.21
N GLU A 229 -9.17 -26.68 -1.24
CA GLU A 229 -7.95 -25.87 -1.13
C GLU A 229 -8.12 -24.69 -0.17
N SER A 230 -9.31 -24.07 -0.14
CA SER A 230 -9.59 -22.99 0.80
C SER A 230 -9.79 -23.52 2.22
N VAL A 231 -10.42 -24.68 2.39
CA VAL A 231 -10.57 -25.34 3.68
C VAL A 231 -9.20 -25.70 4.28
N GLU A 232 -8.30 -26.27 3.48
CA GLU A 232 -6.94 -26.62 3.92
C GLU A 232 -6.14 -25.37 4.34
N LEU A 233 -6.23 -24.26 3.61
CA LEU A 233 -5.58 -23.01 3.98
C LEU A 233 -6.12 -22.43 5.29
N LEU A 234 -7.44 -22.51 5.51
CA LEU A 234 -8.07 -22.06 6.75
C LEU A 234 -7.73 -22.96 7.95
N GLU A 235 -7.58 -24.27 7.74
CA GLU A 235 -7.23 -25.23 8.78
C GLU A 235 -5.75 -25.19 9.18
N SER A 236 -4.87 -25.16 8.18
CA SER A 236 -3.42 -25.21 8.42
C SER A 236 -2.85 -23.86 8.86
N GLY A 237 -3.56 -22.76 8.59
CA GLY A 237 -3.06 -21.41 8.77
C GLY A 237 -1.85 -21.07 7.88
N VAL A 238 -1.52 -21.93 6.90
CA VAL A 238 -0.37 -21.72 6.00
C VAL A 238 -0.60 -20.46 5.18
N GLY A 239 0.41 -19.58 5.18
CA GLY A 239 0.29 -18.25 4.58
C GLY A 239 -0.69 -17.31 5.31
N GLY A 240 -1.11 -17.66 6.54
CA GLY A 240 -1.90 -16.86 7.48
C GLY A 240 -1.05 -15.93 8.37
N ALA A 241 -1.65 -15.38 9.43
CA ALA A 241 -1.13 -14.24 10.22
C ALA A 241 0.29 -14.47 10.74
N SER A 242 0.57 -15.68 11.19
CA SER A 242 1.90 -16.13 11.64
C SER A 242 3.03 -15.93 10.61
N GLN A 243 2.74 -15.91 9.31
CA GLN A 243 3.76 -15.72 8.25
C GLN A 243 4.01 -14.25 7.89
N LEU A 244 3.18 -13.33 8.36
CA LEU A 244 3.30 -11.91 8.03
C LEU A 244 4.69 -11.33 8.33
N PRO A 245 5.31 -11.58 9.50
CA PRO A 245 6.66 -11.06 9.78
C PRO A 245 7.71 -11.57 8.79
N VAL A 246 7.58 -12.81 8.33
CA VAL A 246 8.49 -13.42 7.36
C VAL A 246 8.37 -12.73 5.99
N LEU A 247 7.15 -12.50 5.52
CA LEU A 247 6.89 -11.81 4.25
C LEU A 247 7.40 -10.35 4.29
N GLN A 248 7.14 -9.65 5.39
CA GLN A 248 7.64 -8.28 5.58
C GLN A 248 9.17 -8.22 5.65
N ALA A 249 9.81 -9.17 6.33
CA ALA A 249 11.27 -9.27 6.38
C ALA A 249 11.86 -9.56 4.99
N ALA A 250 11.25 -10.45 4.22
CA ALA A 250 11.65 -10.75 2.85
C ALA A 250 11.52 -9.51 1.95
N GLU A 251 10.42 -8.75 2.05
CA GLU A 251 10.23 -7.52 1.29
C GLU A 251 11.23 -6.42 1.69
N LYS A 252 11.51 -6.28 2.99
CA LYS A 252 12.56 -5.37 3.48
C LYS A 252 13.93 -5.76 2.93
N LYS A 253 14.26 -7.05 2.94
CA LYS A 253 15.50 -7.57 2.36
C LYS A 253 15.58 -7.28 0.86
N ARG A 254 14.51 -7.54 0.10
CA ARG A 254 14.40 -7.22 -1.33
C ARG A 254 14.69 -5.73 -1.61
N LYS A 255 14.09 -4.82 -0.83
CA LYS A 255 14.34 -3.38 -0.95
C LYS A 255 15.80 -3.00 -0.69
N ILE A 256 16.42 -3.58 0.34
CA ILE A 256 17.83 -3.35 0.67
C ILE A 256 18.73 -3.84 -0.46
N GLU A 257 18.54 -5.07 -0.94
CA GLU A 257 19.33 -5.66 -2.02
C GLU A 257 19.16 -4.90 -3.34
N GLY A 258 17.92 -4.56 -3.69
CA GLY A 258 17.62 -3.75 -4.88
C GLY A 258 18.28 -2.36 -4.81
N THR A 259 18.29 -1.73 -3.63
CA THR A 259 18.97 -0.44 -3.42
C THR A 259 20.49 -0.57 -3.57
N LYS A 260 21.09 -1.62 -3.01
CA LYS A 260 22.52 -1.92 -3.15
C LYS A 260 22.92 -2.16 -4.60
N TRP A 261 22.08 -2.83 -5.37
CA TRP A 261 22.30 -3.07 -6.80
C TRP A 261 22.14 -1.79 -7.64
N PHE A 262 21.10 -0.99 -7.36
CA PHE A 262 20.74 0.18 -8.16
C PHE A 262 21.68 1.38 -7.91
N ASN A 263 22.07 1.65 -6.67
CA ASN A 263 22.84 2.86 -6.33
C ASN A 263 24.18 2.99 -7.08
N PRO A 264 25.01 1.93 -7.21
CA PRO A 264 26.22 1.99 -8.02
C PRO A 264 25.95 2.28 -9.50
N GLN A 265 24.88 1.72 -10.07
CA GLN A 265 24.51 1.94 -11.47
C GLN A 265 24.09 3.38 -11.72
N ARG A 266 23.28 3.94 -10.83
CA ARG A 266 22.92 5.38 -10.84
C ARG A 266 24.16 6.26 -10.75
N GLY A 267 25.14 5.88 -9.92
CA GLY A 267 26.43 6.54 -9.82
C GLY A 267 27.28 6.45 -11.09
N MET A 268 27.31 5.28 -11.74
CA MET A 268 28.03 5.06 -12.99
C MET A 268 27.40 5.81 -14.17
N GLU A 269 26.07 5.80 -14.30
CA GLU A 269 25.36 6.58 -15.32
C GLU A 269 25.57 8.08 -15.11
N ALA A 270 25.52 8.57 -13.87
CA ALA A 270 25.81 9.96 -13.57
C ALA A 270 27.28 10.33 -13.87
N ARG A 271 28.23 9.39 -13.76
CA ARG A 271 29.63 9.59 -14.16
C ARG A 271 29.81 9.52 -15.68
N ARG A 272 29.08 8.62 -16.35
CA ARG A 272 29.09 8.46 -17.82
C ARG A 272 28.49 9.69 -18.50
N ARG A 273 27.33 10.18 -18.07
CA ARG A 273 26.75 11.44 -18.57
C ARG A 273 27.68 12.63 -18.37
N ARG A 274 28.36 12.71 -17.22
CA ARG A 274 29.42 13.72 -16.99
C ARG A 274 30.56 13.60 -17.99
N ARG A 275 31.05 12.38 -18.26
CA ARG A 275 32.10 12.15 -19.27
C ARG A 275 31.63 12.47 -20.68
N GLU A 276 30.41 12.10 -21.06
CA GLU A 276 29.85 12.39 -22.39
C GLU A 276 29.67 13.90 -22.61
N CYS A 277 29.19 14.67 -21.61
CA CYS A 277 29.20 16.14 -21.66
C CYS A 277 30.62 16.69 -21.84
N LEU A 278 31.58 16.22 -21.02
CA LEU A 278 32.98 16.64 -21.12
C LEU A 278 33.62 16.28 -22.47
N GLN A 279 33.25 15.13 -23.05
CA GLN A 279 33.78 14.68 -24.34
C GLN A 279 33.23 15.51 -25.50
N VAL A 280 31.95 15.89 -25.46
CA VAL A 280 31.34 16.82 -26.43
C VAL A 280 31.99 18.20 -26.35
N GLU A 281 32.29 18.68 -25.15
CA GLU A 281 33.02 19.95 -24.95
C GLU A 281 34.45 19.91 -25.48
N VAL A 282 35.15 18.77 -25.35
CA VAL A 282 36.52 18.60 -25.88
C VAL A 282 36.53 18.42 -27.41
N ASP A 283 35.62 17.62 -27.98
CA ASP A 283 35.55 17.40 -29.43
C ASP A 283 35.13 18.68 -30.20
N ALA A 284 34.35 19.55 -29.56
CA ALA A 284 34.04 20.88 -30.09
C ALA A 284 35.27 21.81 -30.12
N SER A 285 36.27 21.58 -29.26
CA SER A 285 37.51 22.38 -29.23
C SER A 285 38.58 21.89 -30.21
N VAL A 286 38.52 20.62 -30.63
CA VAL A 286 39.53 19.97 -31.49
C VAL A 286 39.19 20.04 -32.98
N ARG A 287 37.92 20.24 -33.38
CA ARG A 287 37.57 20.50 -34.79
C ARG A 287 37.91 21.94 -35.14
N GLY A 288 39.05 22.07 -35.82
CA GLY A 288 39.70 23.32 -36.18
C GLY A 288 38.81 24.36 -36.87
N ASP A 289 39.25 25.59 -36.64
CA ASP A 289 38.99 26.82 -37.43
C ASP A 289 37.81 27.70 -37.05
N GLN A 290 37.14 27.49 -35.91
CA GLN A 290 36.31 28.54 -35.30
C GLN A 290 36.53 28.64 -33.79
N VAL A 291 37.01 29.81 -33.35
CA VAL A 291 37.00 30.22 -31.95
C VAL A 291 35.53 30.39 -31.55
N ILE A 292 34.97 29.36 -30.91
CA ILE A 292 33.65 29.44 -30.28
C ILE A 292 33.84 30.21 -28.98
N ASP A 293 33.09 31.31 -28.83
CA ASP A 293 33.07 32.17 -27.67
C ASP A 293 32.63 31.37 -26.42
N LEU A 294 33.60 30.99 -25.56
CA LEU A 294 33.39 30.18 -24.35
C LEU A 294 32.80 30.99 -23.17
N THR A 295 32.35 32.23 -23.42
CA THR A 295 32.03 33.20 -22.36
C THR A 295 30.65 33.00 -21.73
N ALA A 296 29.77 32.15 -22.30
CA ALA A 296 28.41 32.01 -21.77
C ALA A 296 28.33 31.37 -20.38
N HIS A 297 29.24 30.46 -20.00
CA HIS A 297 29.10 29.67 -18.75
C HIS A 297 30.37 29.55 -17.88
N THR A 298 31.45 30.25 -18.22
CA THR A 298 32.72 30.17 -17.48
C THR A 298 33.40 31.53 -17.36
N GLY A 299 32.97 32.34 -16.39
CA GLY A 299 33.73 33.53 -15.99
C GLY A 299 33.08 34.26 -14.82
N LYS A 300 33.82 34.42 -13.72
CA LYS A 300 33.52 35.43 -12.69
C LYS A 300 34.73 36.36 -12.69
N GLU A 301 34.51 37.63 -12.99
CA GLU A 301 35.52 38.67 -12.82
C GLU A 301 35.64 38.98 -11.33
N ILE A 302 36.86 39.17 -10.85
CA ILE A 302 37.20 39.40 -9.46
C ILE A 302 38.04 40.67 -9.43
N GLU A 303 37.42 41.81 -9.12
CA GLU A 303 38.15 43.03 -8.77
C GLU A 303 38.30 43.07 -7.25
N GLY A 304 39.54 42.95 -6.77
CA GLY A 304 39.91 43.10 -5.36
C GLY A 304 39.37 42.03 -4.42
N LEU A 305 39.91 40.80 -4.46
CA LEU A 305 39.57 39.77 -3.45
C LEU A 305 40.70 39.45 -2.48
N GLN A 306 40.31 39.37 -1.21
CA GLN A 306 41.12 38.87 -0.10
C GLN A 306 41.48 37.39 -0.34
N LYS A 307 42.69 37.01 0.08
CA LYS A 307 43.33 35.69 -0.21
C LYS A 307 42.46 34.47 0.14
N ASP A 308 41.58 34.55 1.12
CA ASP A 308 40.82 33.39 1.62
C ASP A 308 39.69 32.94 0.68
N GLU A 309 39.08 33.88 -0.06
CA GLU A 309 38.10 33.53 -1.10
C GLU A 309 38.77 32.86 -2.31
N LEU A 310 40.02 33.23 -2.58
CA LEU A 310 40.82 32.66 -3.66
C LEU A 310 41.20 31.20 -3.39
N VAL A 311 41.52 30.86 -2.14
CA VAL A 311 41.78 29.48 -1.69
C VAL A 311 40.56 28.60 -1.95
N HIS A 312 39.37 29.10 -1.66
CA HIS A 312 38.12 28.35 -1.86
C HIS A 312 37.80 28.13 -3.35
N LEU A 313 38.14 29.11 -4.20
CA LEU A 313 37.90 29.06 -5.63
C LEU A 313 38.88 28.12 -6.36
N VAL A 314 40.15 28.12 -5.96
CA VAL A 314 41.18 27.19 -6.44
C VAL A 314 40.93 25.76 -5.95
N ALA A 315 40.46 25.57 -4.72
CA ALA A 315 40.08 24.24 -4.21
C ALA A 315 38.85 23.65 -4.92
N LYS A 316 37.95 24.50 -5.46
CA LYS A 316 36.72 24.08 -6.15
C LYS A 316 36.83 24.02 -7.68
N ARG A 317 37.88 24.57 -8.33
CA ARG A 317 38.01 24.66 -9.80
C ARG A 317 39.41 24.28 -10.31
N ILE A 318 39.47 23.52 -11.41
CA ILE A 318 40.71 22.94 -11.97
C ILE A 318 41.61 24.00 -12.65
N VAL A 319 41.05 25.10 -13.15
CA VAL A 319 41.80 26.21 -13.78
C VAL A 319 41.23 27.54 -13.31
N VAL A 320 42.11 28.48 -12.94
CA VAL A 320 41.75 29.85 -12.52
C VAL A 320 42.56 30.83 -13.37
N PHE A 321 41.86 31.81 -13.95
CA PHE A 321 42.44 32.86 -14.77
C PHE A 321 42.42 34.17 -13.98
N PHE A 322 43.53 34.91 -14.05
CA PHE A 322 43.68 36.21 -13.39
C PHE A 322 43.93 37.28 -14.42
N TRP A 323 43.30 38.43 -14.23
CA TRP A 323 43.51 39.63 -15.03
C TRP A 323 44.51 40.56 -14.34
N ASP A 324 45.27 41.32 -15.14
CA ASP A 324 46.26 42.36 -14.73
C ASP A 324 47.23 41.96 -13.61
N GLN A 325 47.78 40.73 -13.68
CA GLN A 325 48.76 40.28 -12.70
C GLN A 325 50.17 40.77 -13.04
N VAL A 326 50.85 41.35 -12.04
CA VAL A 326 52.28 41.68 -12.07
C VAL A 326 53.14 40.49 -11.56
N ILE A 327 52.68 39.25 -11.77
CA ILE A 327 53.36 38.04 -11.31
C ILE A 327 54.31 37.56 -12.41
N SER A 328 55.61 37.56 -12.13
CA SER A 328 56.61 37.08 -13.09
C SER A 328 56.52 35.55 -13.27
N PRO A 329 56.93 35.00 -14.42
CA PRO A 329 56.98 33.54 -14.64
C PRO A 329 57.76 32.78 -13.57
N GLN A 330 58.73 33.43 -12.90
CA GLN A 330 59.51 32.85 -11.81
C GLN A 330 58.75 32.80 -10.47
N GLN A 331 57.73 33.64 -10.27
CA GLN A 331 56.90 33.69 -9.05
C GLN A 331 55.68 32.76 -9.12
N GLN A 332 55.30 32.29 -10.31
CA GLN A 332 54.17 31.38 -10.52
C GLN A 332 54.30 30.01 -9.81
N PRO A 333 55.49 29.37 -9.75
CA PRO A 333 55.68 28.12 -9.02
C PRO A 333 55.51 28.26 -7.50
N GLU A 334 55.99 29.37 -6.91
CA GLU A 334 55.87 29.63 -5.46
C GLU A 334 54.40 29.81 -5.04
N LEU A 335 53.60 30.46 -5.90
CA LEU A 335 52.15 30.59 -5.71
C LEU A 335 51.49 29.20 -5.75
N GLY A 336 51.88 28.37 -6.72
CA GLY A 336 51.44 26.98 -6.83
C GLY A 336 51.79 26.13 -5.61
N GLU A 337 52.98 26.30 -5.03
CA GLU A 337 53.40 25.60 -3.80
C GLU A 337 52.70 26.12 -2.54
N TYR A 338 52.44 27.43 -2.44
CA TYR A 338 51.72 28.06 -1.33
C TYR A 338 50.26 27.59 -1.23
N TYR A 339 49.58 27.43 -2.38
CA TYR A 339 48.17 26.98 -2.44
C TYR A 339 48.01 25.47 -2.67
N GLY A 340 49.07 24.76 -3.07
CA GLY A 340 49.07 23.39 -3.57
C GLY A 340 49.43 22.30 -2.56
N LYS A 341 48.92 22.34 -1.32
CA LYS A 341 48.87 21.14 -0.45
C LYS A 341 47.45 20.57 -0.33
N SER A 342 46.72 20.53 -1.45
CA SER A 342 45.54 19.66 -1.58
C SER A 342 45.97 18.33 -2.19
N ARG A 343 45.51 17.21 -1.62
CA ARG A 343 45.94 15.83 -1.91
C ARG A 343 45.60 15.32 -3.34
N PHE A 344 45.65 16.09 -4.41
CA PHE A 344 45.50 15.52 -5.76
C PHE A 344 46.36 16.27 -6.79
N LYS A 345 47.36 15.57 -7.34
CA LYS A 345 48.29 16.05 -8.38
C LYS A 345 47.59 16.23 -9.73
N HIS A 346 47.10 17.41 -10.07
CA HIS A 346 46.92 17.85 -11.46
C HIS A 346 47.43 19.30 -11.56
N GLY A 347 48.39 19.57 -12.44
CA GLY A 347 49.13 20.84 -12.48
C GLY A 347 48.31 22.04 -12.94
N THR A 348 48.54 23.19 -12.30
CA THR A 348 47.89 24.48 -12.60
C THR A 348 48.59 25.21 -13.77
N ARG A 349 47.84 25.87 -14.66
CA ARG A 349 48.35 26.83 -15.67
C ARG A 349 47.46 28.08 -15.75
N VAL A 350 48.05 29.25 -16.03
CA VAL A 350 47.40 30.57 -16.08
C VAL A 350 47.69 31.27 -17.43
N THR A 351 46.70 31.94 -18.07
CA THR A 351 46.83 32.70 -19.35
C THR A 351 45.86 33.91 -19.37
N SER A 352 46.08 34.98 -20.16
CA SER A 352 45.26 36.24 -20.16
C SER A 352 44.50 36.53 -21.47
N PHE A 353 43.33 37.18 -21.42
CA PHE A 353 42.52 37.66 -22.58
C PHE A 353 41.92 39.08 -22.32
N ALA A 354 41.01 39.64 -23.17
CA ALA A 354 40.95 41.09 -23.49
C ALA A 354 39.65 41.97 -23.35
N GLU A 355 38.43 41.52 -22.96
CA GLU A 355 37.30 42.45 -22.65
C GLU A 355 36.48 42.19 -21.34
N LYS A 356 35.77 43.23 -20.80
CA LYS A 356 35.12 43.35 -19.44
C LYS A 356 33.62 42.92 -19.33
N PRO A 357 33.13 42.23 -18.27
CA PRO A 357 31.73 41.77 -18.04
C PRO A 357 30.88 42.49 -16.94
N TYR A 358 29.60 42.07 -16.73
CA TYR A 358 28.50 42.71 -15.93
C TYR A 358 27.87 41.78 -14.83
N PHE A 359 27.22 42.32 -13.75
CA PHE A 359 26.63 41.56 -12.61
C PHE A 359 25.24 42.04 -12.11
N ASP A 360 24.38 41.09 -11.66
CA ASP A 360 23.08 41.30 -10.97
C ASP A 360 23.05 40.62 -9.56
N PRO A 361 22.99 41.39 -8.45
CA PRO A 361 23.04 40.90 -7.07
C PRO A 361 21.80 40.14 -6.59
N SER A 362 20.70 40.16 -7.33
CA SER A 362 19.48 39.44 -6.97
C SER A 362 19.49 37.95 -7.35
N THR A 363 20.53 37.51 -8.05
CA THR A 363 20.62 36.15 -8.62
C THR A 363 21.10 35.12 -7.60
N LEU A 364 20.35 34.03 -7.42
CA LEU A 364 20.73 32.91 -6.54
C LEU A 364 22.04 32.26 -6.99
N THR A 365 22.86 31.82 -6.01
CA THR A 365 24.03 30.99 -6.31
C THR A 365 23.60 29.59 -6.81
N ARG A 366 24.45 28.92 -7.58
CA ARG A 366 24.18 27.57 -8.11
C ARG A 366 23.86 26.54 -7.00
N TRP A 367 24.42 26.70 -5.81
CA TRP A 367 24.17 25.81 -4.67
C TRP A 367 22.83 26.12 -3.98
N GLN A 368 22.46 27.40 -3.88
CA GLN A 368 21.12 27.82 -3.44
C GLN A 368 20.03 27.36 -4.42
N ALA A 369 20.25 27.52 -5.71
CA ALA A 369 19.32 27.07 -6.76
C ALA A 369 19.16 25.54 -6.81
N LEU A 370 20.12 24.79 -6.25
CA LEU A 370 20.10 23.32 -6.20
C LEU A 370 19.75 22.76 -4.80
N GLY A 371 19.55 23.61 -3.78
CA GLY A 371 19.16 23.21 -2.42
C GLY A 371 20.24 22.43 -1.65
N LEU A 372 21.52 22.74 -1.85
CA LEU A 372 22.66 21.97 -1.36
C LEU A 372 23.50 22.67 -0.28
N LEU A 373 22.92 23.61 0.48
CA LEU A 373 23.60 24.30 1.58
C LEU A 373 23.40 23.53 2.90
N ASP A 374 24.48 23.24 3.62
CA ASP A 374 24.45 22.66 4.98
C ASP A 374 24.51 23.76 6.06
N GLU A 375 23.92 23.50 7.23
CA GLU A 375 23.72 24.47 8.34
C GLU A 375 25.02 25.05 8.97
N GLY A 376 26.20 24.58 8.57
CA GLY A 376 27.50 25.01 9.10
C GLY A 376 28.26 26.05 8.25
N GLU A 377 27.80 26.40 7.06
CA GLU A 377 28.46 27.37 6.19
C GLU A 377 27.97 28.81 6.50
N LEU A 378 28.44 29.40 7.60
CA LEU A 378 28.36 30.84 7.84
C LEU A 378 29.66 31.54 7.37
N PRO A 379 29.58 32.76 6.82
CA PRO A 379 30.77 33.48 6.34
C PRO A 379 31.71 33.85 7.50
N PHE A 380 33.01 33.69 7.27
CA PHE A 380 34.10 33.96 8.23
C PHE A 380 34.38 35.47 8.37
N ASP A 381 34.61 35.95 9.59
CA ASP A 381 34.61 37.39 9.96
C ASP A 381 35.96 37.85 10.58
N GLY A 382 37.09 37.50 9.95
CA GLY A 382 38.46 37.81 10.42
C GLY A 382 39.17 38.92 9.61
N PRO A 383 40.18 39.63 10.17
CA PRO A 383 40.78 40.78 9.51
C PRO A 383 41.82 40.41 8.44
N ALA A 384 41.77 41.14 7.31
CA ALA A 384 42.56 40.85 6.11
C ALA A 384 43.99 41.44 6.10
N TRP A 385 44.93 40.66 5.57
CA TRP A 385 46.29 41.08 5.23
C TRP A 385 46.32 41.94 3.96
N ARG A 386 47.11 43.02 3.92
CA ARG A 386 47.34 43.85 2.73
C ARG A 386 48.71 43.58 2.12
N ILE A 387 48.77 43.52 0.80
CA ILE A 387 50.02 43.52 0.01
C ILE A 387 50.17 44.94 -0.56
N GLY A 388 51.35 45.53 -0.42
CA GLY A 388 51.70 46.85 -0.94
C GLY A 388 52.18 46.82 -2.38
#